data_AF-A0A368CPH7-F1
#
_entry.id   AF-A0A368CPH7-F1
#
_cell.length_a   1.000
_cell.length_b   1.000
_cell.length_c   1.000
_cell.angle_alpha   90.00
_cell.angle_beta   90.00
_cell.angle_gamma   90.00
#
_symmetry.space_group_name_H-M   'P 1'
#
loop_
_entity.id
_entity.type
_entity.pdbx_description
1 polymer ?
#
loop_
_entity_poly.entity_id
_entity_poly.type
_entity_poly.pdbx_seq_one_letter_code
_entity_poly.pdbx_strand_id
1 'polypeptide(L)'
;MNAGLQASGIRLRLERRGQRLGLRGPLPRRDGQPGLKVQRLSLGLMDDEAGRKQALQRLHQVDAELAADCFRWPQNRPGAGQRTTPLEAALERFQQRFADEPRRRRTPAGARSTWSAAYLPYLRRLREQGEQHLSAELLQRVLESYPMATRSRQQCGLVLGLLARQEEVMLPPNWRDQAAGYGLHQARFRQLPSDGRILELVEAIPNPAWRLVYGLMATYGLRNHEVFFTDFSGLDGDRDAVVRVLPTTKTGEHQVWPFQPEWVERFGLRSLGVSRDGLPPVCTDLNRTTLQQVGRRVAEQFRRYQLPLTPYDLRHAWALRTIHMGLPDTVASRMMGHSVAVHTRTYHHWITRRDQQQAVDAALARRGA
;
A
#
# COMPACT_ATOMS: atom_id res chain seq x y z
N MET A 1 8.62 -44.24 18.98
CA MET A 1 9.87 -43.77 18.33
C MET A 1 10.66 -42.82 19.22
N ASN A 2 10.18 -41.60 19.51
CA ASN A 2 10.93 -40.65 20.37
C ASN A 2 11.22 -41.15 21.79
N ALA A 3 10.32 -41.92 22.40
CA ALA A 3 10.57 -42.54 23.71
C ALA A 3 11.75 -43.54 23.69
N GLY A 4 11.91 -44.29 22.60
CA GLY A 4 13.03 -45.22 22.41
C GLY A 4 14.36 -44.48 22.22
N LEU A 5 14.37 -43.39 21.46
CA LEU A 5 15.56 -42.54 21.27
C LEU A 5 16.06 -41.95 22.59
N GLN A 6 15.14 -41.50 23.45
CA GLN A 6 15.48 -40.97 24.77
C GLN A 6 16.04 -42.06 25.70
N ALA A 7 15.51 -43.28 25.65
CA ALA A 7 16.05 -44.42 26.38
C ALA A 7 17.46 -44.81 25.93
N SER A 8 17.79 -44.58 24.64
CA SER A 8 19.14 -44.80 24.08
C SER A 8 20.11 -43.63 24.29
N GLY A 9 19.75 -42.63 25.11
CA GLY A 9 20.61 -41.48 25.42
C GLY A 9 20.65 -40.37 24.37
N ILE A 10 19.89 -40.51 23.27
CA ILE A 10 19.88 -39.50 22.19
C ILE A 10 19.02 -38.31 22.61
N ARG A 11 19.62 -37.12 22.60
CA ARG A 11 18.97 -35.86 23.02
C ARG A 11 18.15 -35.19 21.90
N LEU A 12 18.17 -35.75 20.70
CA LEU A 12 17.41 -35.30 19.54
C LEU A 12 16.06 -36.02 19.44
N ARG A 13 15.02 -35.29 19.03
CA ARG A 13 13.67 -35.80 18.80
C ARG A 13 13.26 -35.59 17.35
N LEU A 14 12.54 -36.55 16.80
CA LEU A 14 11.90 -36.41 15.50
C LEU A 14 10.57 -35.66 15.67
N GLU A 15 10.43 -34.53 14.98
CA GLU A 15 9.28 -33.61 15.05
C GLU A 15 8.57 -33.59 13.69
N ARG A 16 7.25 -33.75 13.69
CA ARG A 16 6.40 -33.60 12.50
C ARG A 16 5.75 -32.22 12.50
N ARG A 17 5.79 -31.53 11.35
CA ARG A 17 5.08 -30.26 11.14
C ARG A 17 4.36 -30.26 9.80
N GLY A 18 3.04 -30.41 9.85
CA GLY A 18 2.25 -30.69 8.65
C GLY A 18 2.66 -32.04 8.06
N GLN A 19 3.02 -32.06 6.79
CA GLN A 19 3.49 -33.25 6.08
C GLN A 19 5.01 -33.42 6.08
N ARG A 20 5.78 -32.59 6.81
CA ARG A 20 7.26 -32.61 6.78
C ARG A 20 7.87 -33.05 8.11
N LEU A 21 9.02 -33.73 8.01
CA LEU A 21 9.82 -34.22 9.13
C LEU A 21 11.02 -33.30 9.43
N GLY A 22 11.32 -33.17 10.72
CA GLY A 22 12.47 -32.42 11.23
C GLY A 22 13.03 -33.03 12.51
N LEU A 23 14.19 -32.54 12.95
CA LEU A 23 14.80 -32.86 14.24
C LEU A 23 14.72 -31.67 15.17
N ARG A 24 14.53 -31.92 16.46
CA ARG A 24 14.55 -30.91 17.52
C ARG A 24 15.37 -31.40 18.70
N GLY A 25 16.30 -30.57 19.17
CA GLY A 25 17.13 -30.88 20.32
C GLY A 25 18.28 -29.89 20.48
N PRO A 26 19.21 -30.14 21.41
CA PRO A 26 20.37 -29.28 21.63
C PRO A 26 21.32 -29.36 20.42
N LEU A 27 21.46 -28.25 19.69
CA LEU A 27 22.34 -28.12 18.51
C LEU A 27 23.24 -26.89 18.68
N PRO A 28 24.42 -26.85 18.05
CA PRO A 28 25.32 -25.69 18.05
C PRO A 28 24.59 -24.42 17.60
N ARG A 29 24.91 -23.28 18.22
CA ARG A 29 24.23 -22.02 17.90
C ARG A 29 24.52 -21.60 16.46
N ARG A 30 23.49 -21.10 15.76
CA ARG A 30 23.61 -20.64 14.37
C ARG A 30 24.35 -19.31 14.21
N ASP A 31 24.46 -18.54 15.29
CA ASP A 31 25.18 -17.26 15.33
C ASP A 31 26.71 -17.43 15.43
N GLY A 32 27.20 -18.68 15.46
CA GLY A 32 28.63 -19.00 15.59
C GLY A 32 29.16 -18.84 17.01
N GLN A 33 28.33 -18.45 17.99
CA GLN A 33 28.77 -18.41 19.38
C GLN A 33 28.87 -19.82 19.97
N PRO A 34 29.80 -20.05 20.92
CA PRO A 34 29.95 -21.34 21.57
C PRO A 34 28.69 -21.75 22.35
N GLY A 35 28.47 -23.06 22.48
CA GLY A 35 27.39 -23.66 23.27
C GLY A 35 26.27 -24.29 22.43
N LEU A 36 25.39 -25.02 23.11
CA LEU A 36 24.23 -25.68 22.52
C LEU A 36 22.94 -24.95 22.89
N LYS A 37 22.02 -24.83 21.92
CA LYS A 37 20.67 -24.32 22.15
C LYS A 37 19.66 -25.30 21.57
N VAL A 38 18.53 -25.47 22.24
CA VAL A 38 17.41 -26.25 21.69
C VAL A 38 16.93 -25.57 20.41
N GLN A 39 17.21 -26.21 19.28
CA GLN A 39 16.95 -25.69 17.95
C GLN A 39 16.33 -26.77 17.07
N ARG A 40 15.97 -26.38 15.85
CA ARG A 40 15.35 -27.26 14.86
C ARG A 40 16.25 -27.41 13.65
N LEU A 41 16.26 -28.63 13.11
CA LEU A 41 16.90 -28.98 11.85
C LEU A 41 15.82 -29.56 10.92
N SER A 42 15.52 -28.85 9.84
CA SER A 42 14.63 -29.36 8.80
C SER A 42 15.35 -30.43 7.99
N LEU A 43 14.73 -31.60 7.82
CA LEU A 43 15.31 -32.70 7.03
C LEU A 43 14.88 -32.64 5.56
N GLY A 44 13.83 -31.89 5.25
CA GLY A 44 13.29 -31.81 3.89
C GLY A 44 12.44 -33.00 3.45
N LEU A 45 12.22 -33.96 4.34
CA LEU A 45 11.54 -35.23 4.09
C LEU A 45 10.03 -35.13 4.36
N MET A 46 9.24 -35.93 3.64
CA MET A 46 7.80 -36.09 3.88
C MET A 46 7.54 -37.09 5.01
N ASP A 47 6.38 -36.99 5.67
CA ASP A 47 5.91 -37.93 6.70
C ASP A 47 5.30 -39.20 6.10
N ASP A 48 6.07 -39.90 5.27
CA ASP A 48 5.76 -41.25 4.77
C ASP A 48 6.76 -42.29 5.35
N GLU A 49 6.54 -43.57 5.09
CA GLU A 49 7.36 -44.65 5.66
C GLU A 49 8.83 -44.53 5.28
N ALA A 50 9.12 -44.19 4.01
CA ALA A 50 10.47 -43.99 3.51
C ALA A 50 11.14 -42.77 4.17
N GLY A 51 10.41 -41.66 4.28
CA GLY A 51 10.85 -40.42 4.92
C GLY A 51 11.13 -40.59 6.40
N ARG A 52 10.32 -41.39 7.12
CA ARG A 52 10.57 -41.72 8.53
C ARG A 52 11.84 -42.53 8.72
N LYS A 53 12.10 -43.52 7.86
CA LYS A 53 13.34 -44.33 7.89
C LYS A 53 14.58 -43.48 7.63
N GLN A 54 14.54 -42.63 6.60
CA GLN A 54 15.63 -41.70 6.29
C GLN A 54 15.83 -40.66 7.39
N ALA A 55 14.75 -40.17 7.99
CA ALA A 55 14.83 -39.22 9.09
C ALA A 55 15.48 -39.84 10.34
N LEU A 56 15.24 -41.12 10.61
CA LEU A 56 15.88 -41.85 11.71
C LEU A 56 17.38 -42.05 11.46
N GLN A 57 17.78 -42.38 10.23
CA GLN A 57 19.18 -42.48 9.84
C GLN A 57 19.90 -41.14 10.01
N ARG A 58 19.28 -40.05 9.53
CA ARG A 58 19.87 -38.71 9.67
C ARG A 58 19.93 -38.27 11.13
N LEU A 59 18.97 -38.68 11.97
CA LEU A 59 19.00 -38.43 13.40
C LEU A 59 20.25 -39.05 14.06
N HIS A 60 20.53 -40.33 13.80
CA HIS A 60 21.74 -40.98 14.33
C HIS A 60 23.03 -40.35 13.79
N GLN A 61 23.05 -39.94 12.53
CA GLN A 61 24.20 -39.24 11.96
C GLN A 61 24.45 -37.90 12.66
N VAL A 62 23.41 -37.11 12.89
CA VAL A 62 23.53 -35.83 13.60
C VAL A 62 23.95 -36.04 15.06
N ASP A 63 23.43 -37.07 15.72
CA ASP A 63 23.85 -37.41 17.09
C ASP A 63 25.35 -37.77 17.16
N ALA A 64 25.85 -38.57 16.21
CA ALA A 64 27.27 -38.88 16.09
C ALA A 64 28.13 -37.64 15.77
N GLU A 65 27.66 -36.76 14.88
CA GLU A 65 28.31 -35.48 14.56
C GLU A 65 28.41 -34.56 15.79
N LEU A 66 27.39 -34.55 16.65
CA LEU A 66 27.38 -33.79 17.91
C LEU A 66 28.32 -34.41 18.95
N ALA A 67 28.37 -35.75 19.04
CA ALA A 67 29.26 -36.46 19.95
C ALA A 67 30.74 -36.25 19.59
N ALA A 68 31.05 -36.12 18.30
CA ALA A 68 32.40 -35.88 17.78
C ALA A 68 32.77 -34.38 17.67
N ASP A 69 31.91 -33.48 18.16
CA ASP A 69 32.03 -32.01 18.07
C ASP A 69 32.37 -31.49 16.65
N CYS A 70 31.93 -32.23 15.63
CA CYS A 70 32.20 -31.95 14.23
C CYS A 70 30.93 -31.57 13.45
N PHE A 71 29.80 -31.46 14.16
CA PHE A 71 28.53 -31.04 13.58
C PHE A 71 28.68 -29.69 12.90
N ARG A 72 28.45 -29.70 11.59
CA ARG A 72 28.27 -28.48 10.81
C ARG A 72 26.80 -28.41 10.46
N TRP A 73 26.19 -27.26 10.72
CA TRP A 73 24.90 -26.96 10.12
C TRP A 73 25.03 -27.24 8.63
N PRO A 74 24.10 -28.00 8.01
CA PRO A 74 24.10 -28.12 6.57
C PRO A 74 24.06 -26.69 6.04
N GLN A 75 25.18 -26.24 5.48
CA GLN A 75 25.21 -25.11 4.56
C GLN A 75 24.06 -25.38 3.62
N ASN A 76 23.12 -24.43 3.46
CA ASN A 76 21.97 -24.57 2.58
C ASN A 76 22.42 -25.33 1.33
N ARG A 77 22.22 -26.66 1.28
CA ARG A 77 22.70 -27.43 0.15
C ARG A 77 21.77 -26.98 -0.97
N PRO A 78 22.28 -26.31 -2.02
CA PRO A 78 21.46 -26.04 -3.19
C PRO A 78 21.29 -27.41 -3.84
N GLY A 79 20.22 -28.11 -3.46
CA GLY A 79 20.19 -29.58 -3.55
C GLY A 79 18.82 -30.18 -3.81
N ALA A 80 17.93 -29.42 -4.43
CA ALA A 80 16.98 -29.92 -5.41
C ALA A 80 16.98 -28.81 -6.45
N GLY A 81 17.73 -29.01 -7.55
CA GLY A 81 18.18 -27.97 -8.49
C GLY A 81 17.52 -26.62 -8.26
N GLN A 82 18.22 -25.69 -7.60
CA GLN A 82 17.83 -24.29 -7.67
C GLN A 82 17.77 -24.01 -9.16
N ARG A 83 16.55 -23.93 -9.70
CA ARG A 83 16.36 -23.33 -11.01
C ARG A 83 17.03 -21.99 -10.86
N THR A 84 18.21 -21.85 -11.46
CA THR A 84 18.88 -20.56 -11.58
C THR A 84 17.97 -19.78 -12.47
N THR A 85 17.04 -19.07 -11.86
CA THR A 85 15.98 -18.41 -12.59
C THR A 85 16.61 -17.24 -13.32
N PRO A 86 16.69 -17.28 -14.66
CA PRO A 86 17.24 -16.15 -15.41
C PRO A 86 16.38 -14.93 -15.10
N LEU A 87 17.02 -13.81 -14.77
CA LEU A 87 16.33 -12.61 -14.29
C LEU A 87 15.27 -12.16 -15.29
N GLU A 88 15.64 -12.07 -16.57
CA GLU A 88 14.72 -11.63 -17.62
C GLU A 88 13.51 -12.57 -17.75
N ALA A 89 13.72 -13.88 -17.73
CA ALA A 89 12.64 -14.86 -17.80
C ALA A 89 11.70 -14.78 -16.58
N ALA A 90 12.23 -14.50 -15.37
CA ALA A 90 11.40 -14.23 -14.19
C ALA A 90 10.54 -12.97 -14.34
N LEU A 91 11.14 -11.89 -14.86
CA LEU A 91 10.44 -10.62 -15.05
C LEU A 91 9.33 -10.74 -16.09
N GLU A 92 9.56 -11.46 -17.18
CA GLU A 92 8.55 -11.75 -18.21
C GLU A 92 7.38 -12.55 -17.63
N ARG A 93 7.65 -13.64 -16.92
CA ARG A 93 6.60 -14.43 -16.25
C ARG A 93 5.82 -13.60 -15.24
N PHE A 94 6.51 -12.75 -14.48
CA PHE A 94 5.88 -11.86 -13.50
C PHE A 94 4.95 -10.84 -14.18
N GLN A 95 5.36 -10.28 -15.31
CA GLN A 95 4.53 -9.38 -16.11
C GLN A 95 3.31 -10.10 -16.70
N GLN A 96 3.49 -11.30 -17.26
CA GLN A 96 2.40 -12.11 -17.81
C GLN A 96 1.39 -12.45 -16.72
N ARG A 97 1.84 -12.96 -15.57
CA ARG A 97 0.96 -13.26 -14.43
C ARG A 97 0.23 -12.02 -13.92
N PHE A 98 0.88 -10.86 -13.90
CA PHE A 98 0.24 -9.61 -13.54
C PHE A 98 -0.92 -9.27 -14.50
N ALA A 99 -0.73 -9.46 -15.80
CA ALA A 99 -1.71 -9.17 -16.84
C ALA A 99 -2.86 -10.19 -16.88
N ASP A 100 -2.58 -11.46 -16.57
CA ASP A 100 -3.55 -12.56 -16.62
C ASP A 100 -4.47 -12.63 -15.41
N GLU A 101 -4.20 -11.86 -14.36
CA GLU A 101 -5.01 -11.87 -13.14
C GLU A 101 -6.47 -11.44 -13.43
N PRO A 102 -7.50 -12.29 -13.20
CA PRO A 102 -8.87 -12.04 -13.66
C PRO A 102 -9.48 -10.72 -13.18
N ARG A 103 -9.14 -10.28 -11.96
CA ARG A 103 -9.59 -9.00 -11.39
C ARG A 103 -9.08 -7.80 -12.18
N ARG A 104 -7.87 -7.89 -12.74
CA ARG A 104 -7.22 -6.80 -13.49
C ARG A 104 -7.70 -6.71 -14.93
N ARG A 105 -8.12 -7.83 -15.52
CA ARG A 105 -8.80 -7.84 -16.83
C ARG A 105 -10.11 -7.03 -16.83
N ARG A 106 -10.82 -6.99 -15.70
CA ARG A 106 -12.06 -6.19 -15.54
C ARG A 106 -11.82 -4.67 -15.50
N THR A 107 -10.59 -4.21 -15.24
CA THR A 107 -10.25 -2.79 -15.15
C THR A 107 -8.92 -2.46 -15.88
N PRO A 108 -8.88 -2.56 -17.22
CA PRO A 108 -7.62 -2.48 -17.99
C PRO A 108 -6.83 -1.18 -17.77
N ALA A 109 -7.48 -0.03 -17.70
CA ALA A 109 -6.81 1.25 -17.42
C ALA A 109 -6.18 1.31 -16.02
N GLY A 110 -6.85 0.75 -15.02
CA GLY A 110 -6.35 0.63 -13.64
C GLY A 110 -5.16 -0.32 -13.54
N ALA A 111 -5.22 -1.45 -14.27
CA ALA A 111 -4.13 -2.40 -14.35
C ALA A 111 -2.89 -1.79 -15.03
N ARG A 112 -3.06 -1.12 -16.18
CA ARG A 112 -1.97 -0.42 -16.90
C ARG A 112 -1.27 0.61 -16.02
N SER A 113 -2.03 1.47 -15.35
CA SER A 113 -1.47 2.50 -14.46
C SER A 113 -0.79 1.90 -13.22
N THR A 114 -1.35 0.84 -12.63
CA THR A 114 -0.72 0.13 -11.52
C THR A 114 0.61 -0.49 -11.94
N TRP A 115 0.65 -1.15 -13.10
CA TRP A 115 1.89 -1.71 -13.63
C TRP A 115 2.94 -0.64 -13.87
N SER A 116 2.62 0.38 -14.66
CA SER A 116 3.57 1.39 -15.09
C SER A 116 4.08 2.27 -13.95
N ALA A 117 3.24 2.60 -12.97
CA ALA A 117 3.61 3.51 -11.89
C ALA A 117 4.08 2.80 -10.61
N ALA A 118 3.56 1.60 -10.30
CA ALA A 118 3.80 0.95 -9.02
C ALA A 118 4.63 -0.34 -9.10
N TYR A 119 4.81 -0.96 -10.29
CA TYR A 119 5.60 -2.19 -10.46
C TYR A 119 6.86 -1.92 -11.28
N LEU A 120 6.67 -1.48 -12.52
CA LEU A 120 7.72 -1.33 -13.53
C LEU A 120 8.94 -0.50 -13.07
N PRO A 121 8.82 0.61 -12.32
CA PRO A 121 9.99 1.37 -11.89
C PRO A 121 10.95 0.55 -11.02
N TYR A 122 10.40 -0.32 -10.17
CA TYR A 122 11.19 -1.16 -9.27
C TYR A 122 11.80 -2.37 -10.01
N LEU A 123 11.08 -2.91 -10.99
CA LEU A 123 11.59 -3.98 -11.86
C LEU A 123 12.69 -3.48 -12.80
N ARG A 124 12.59 -2.25 -13.32
CA ARG A 124 13.66 -1.62 -14.11
C ARG A 124 14.93 -1.45 -13.28
N ARG A 125 14.79 -0.93 -12.04
CA ARG A 125 15.93 -0.82 -11.13
C ARG A 125 16.58 -2.17 -10.81
N LEU A 126 15.78 -3.25 -10.78
CA LEU A 126 16.30 -4.60 -10.65
C LEU A 126 17.16 -5.02 -11.84
N ARG A 127 16.71 -4.74 -13.07
CA ARG A 127 17.47 -4.99 -14.31
C ARG A 127 18.77 -4.19 -14.38
N GLU A 128 18.73 -2.94 -13.92
CA GLU A 128 19.88 -2.03 -13.88
C GLU A 128 21.03 -2.53 -12.98
N GLN A 129 20.80 -3.53 -12.12
CA GLN A 129 21.87 -4.16 -11.33
C GLN A 129 22.82 -5.04 -12.16
N GLY A 130 22.45 -5.42 -13.38
CA GLY A 130 23.30 -6.19 -14.30
C GLY A 130 23.46 -7.68 -13.95
N GLU A 131 22.73 -8.19 -12.96
CA GLU A 131 22.77 -9.60 -12.58
C GLU A 131 22.00 -10.48 -13.59
N GLN A 132 22.56 -11.66 -13.92
CA GLN A 132 21.93 -12.59 -14.85
C GLN A 132 20.82 -13.43 -14.22
N HIS A 133 20.89 -13.64 -12.90
CA HIS A 133 20.02 -14.55 -12.17
C HIS A 133 19.33 -13.84 -11.02
N LEU A 134 18.08 -14.22 -10.77
CA LEU A 134 17.32 -13.70 -9.63
C LEU A 134 17.81 -14.35 -8.33
N SER A 135 18.16 -13.53 -7.34
CA SER A 135 18.58 -13.98 -6.00
C SER A 135 18.00 -13.10 -4.89
N ALA A 136 18.00 -13.61 -3.65
CA ALA A 136 17.56 -12.84 -2.50
C ALA A 136 18.48 -11.64 -2.22
N GLU A 137 19.78 -11.82 -2.46
CA GLU A 137 20.82 -10.79 -2.29
C GLU A 137 20.61 -9.64 -3.27
N LEU A 138 20.28 -9.94 -4.53
CA LEU A 138 19.93 -8.94 -5.54
C LEU A 138 18.68 -8.15 -5.12
N LEU A 139 17.63 -8.83 -4.67
CA LEU A 139 16.39 -8.17 -4.22
C LEU A 139 16.63 -7.27 -3.00
N GLN A 140 17.46 -7.72 -2.06
CA GLN A 140 17.84 -6.93 -0.88
C GLN A 140 18.63 -5.68 -1.27
N ARG A 141 19.62 -5.81 -2.16
CA ARG A 141 20.41 -4.68 -2.66
C ARG A 141 19.53 -3.59 -3.29
N VAL A 142 18.53 -3.98 -4.09
CA VAL A 142 17.60 -3.02 -4.70
C VAL A 142 16.69 -2.37 -3.65
N LEU A 143 16.22 -3.13 -2.65
CA LEU A 143 15.42 -2.56 -1.55
C LEU A 143 16.22 -1.51 -0.77
N GLU A 144 17.50 -1.79 -0.50
CA GLU A 144 18.41 -0.92 0.24
C GLU A 144 18.78 0.35 -0.53
N SER A 145 18.65 0.37 -1.86
CA SER A 145 18.82 1.58 -2.68
C SER A 145 17.79 2.68 -2.42
N TYR A 146 16.71 2.39 -1.69
CA TYR A 146 15.70 3.38 -1.30
C TYR A 146 15.89 3.77 0.17
N PRO A 147 15.76 5.05 0.55
CA PRO A 147 15.87 5.45 1.95
C PRO A 147 14.83 4.75 2.84
N MET A 148 15.21 4.47 4.09
CA MET A 148 14.34 3.87 5.09
C MET A 148 13.10 4.73 5.35
N ALA A 149 12.00 4.08 5.77
CA ALA A 149 10.73 4.71 6.08
C ALA A 149 10.09 5.51 4.93
N THR A 150 10.44 5.24 3.66
CA THR A 150 9.82 5.94 2.52
C THR A 150 8.70 5.13 1.87
N ARG A 151 7.76 5.85 1.23
CA ARG A 151 6.69 5.22 0.41
C ARG A 151 7.26 4.41 -0.76
N SER A 152 8.34 4.88 -1.38
CA SER A 152 9.01 4.20 -2.49
C SER A 152 9.66 2.89 -2.03
N ARG A 153 10.36 2.88 -0.88
CA ARG A 153 10.92 1.64 -0.30
C ARG A 153 9.82 0.63 0.02
N GLN A 154 8.70 1.09 0.59
CA GLN A 154 7.54 0.24 0.84
C GLN A 154 6.96 -0.39 -0.43
N GLN A 155 6.87 0.37 -1.52
CA GLN A 155 6.43 -0.20 -2.79
C GLN A 155 7.45 -1.14 -3.41
N CYS A 156 8.74 -0.79 -3.35
CA CYS A 156 9.81 -1.67 -3.79
C CYS A 156 9.73 -3.03 -3.07
N GLY A 157 9.69 -3.03 -1.73
CA GLY A 157 9.63 -4.26 -0.94
C GLY A 157 8.36 -5.09 -1.15
N LEU A 158 7.23 -4.44 -1.44
CA LEU A 158 6.00 -5.13 -1.85
C LEU A 158 6.18 -5.84 -3.20
N VAL A 159 6.64 -5.12 -4.23
CA VAL A 159 6.79 -5.66 -5.59
C VAL A 159 7.83 -6.77 -5.63
N LEU A 160 9.00 -6.53 -5.05
CA LEU A 160 10.07 -7.50 -4.97
C LEU A 160 9.68 -8.71 -4.11
N GLY A 161 8.89 -8.51 -3.05
CA GLY A 161 8.33 -9.60 -2.24
C GLY A 161 7.34 -10.48 -3.02
N LEU A 162 6.53 -9.87 -3.90
CA LEU A 162 5.63 -10.62 -4.79
C LEU A 162 6.42 -11.41 -5.85
N LEU A 163 7.45 -10.81 -6.44
CA LEU A 163 8.35 -11.48 -7.39
C LEU A 163 9.05 -12.67 -6.73
N ALA A 164 9.64 -12.47 -5.55
CA ALA A 164 10.32 -13.52 -4.80
C ALA A 164 9.38 -14.69 -4.49
N ARG A 165 8.15 -14.39 -4.06
CA ARG A 165 7.15 -15.43 -3.79
C ARG A 165 6.77 -16.23 -5.04
N GLN A 166 6.68 -15.57 -6.20
CA GLN A 166 6.36 -16.25 -7.45
C GLN A 166 7.49 -17.17 -7.89
N GLU A 167 8.73 -16.70 -7.82
CA GLU A 167 9.91 -17.44 -8.27
C GLU A 167 10.52 -18.31 -7.16
N GLU A 168 9.80 -18.46 -6.04
CA GLU A 168 10.18 -19.28 -4.88
C GLU A 168 11.55 -18.92 -4.26
N VAL A 169 11.94 -17.64 -4.36
CA VAL A 169 13.14 -17.08 -3.75
C VAL A 169 12.90 -16.83 -2.26
N MET A 170 13.74 -17.42 -1.40
CA MET A 170 13.64 -17.26 0.04
C MET A 170 14.22 -15.92 0.49
N LEU A 171 13.33 -15.01 0.89
CA LEU A 171 13.72 -13.70 1.44
C LEU A 171 14.14 -13.78 2.93
N PRO A 172 14.94 -12.82 3.42
CA PRO A 172 15.27 -12.70 4.84
C PRO A 172 14.01 -12.64 5.73
N PRO A 173 14.03 -13.22 6.96
CA PRO A 173 12.89 -13.20 7.86
C PRO A 173 12.37 -11.80 8.21
N ASN A 174 13.27 -10.81 8.25
CA ASN A 174 12.99 -9.40 8.56
C ASN A 174 12.65 -8.55 7.32
N TRP A 175 12.42 -9.16 6.15
CA TRP A 175 12.13 -8.45 4.90
C TRP A 175 11.01 -7.41 5.05
N ARG A 176 9.94 -7.76 5.77
CA ARG A 176 8.79 -6.88 5.97
C ARG A 176 9.16 -5.62 6.76
N ASP A 177 10.01 -5.76 7.77
CA ASP A 177 10.45 -4.65 8.62
C ASP A 177 11.39 -3.74 7.83
N GLN A 178 12.31 -4.33 7.06
CA GLN A 178 13.21 -3.59 6.16
C GLN A 178 12.47 -2.89 5.01
N ALA A 179 11.32 -3.41 4.59
CA ALA A 179 10.45 -2.82 3.59
C ALA A 179 9.43 -1.84 4.17
N ALA A 180 9.40 -1.61 5.49
CA ALA A 180 8.41 -0.73 6.08
C ALA A 180 8.52 0.71 5.55
N GLY A 181 7.36 1.34 5.32
CA GLY A 181 7.25 2.75 4.96
C GLY A 181 7.24 3.65 6.19
N TYR A 182 6.66 4.85 6.06
CA TYR A 182 6.53 5.80 7.18
C TYR A 182 5.82 5.17 8.38
N GLY A 183 6.36 5.38 9.58
CA GLY A 183 5.62 5.21 10.82
C GLY A 183 4.57 6.33 10.99
N LEU A 184 3.51 6.06 11.76
CA LEU A 184 2.39 7.01 11.99
C LEU A 184 2.88 8.41 12.43
N HIS A 185 4.00 8.49 13.16
CA HIS A 185 4.55 9.73 13.70
C HIS A 185 5.36 10.59 12.71
N GLN A 186 5.68 10.09 11.52
CA GLN A 186 6.48 10.85 10.52
C GLN A 186 5.64 11.55 9.45
N ALA A 187 4.31 11.43 9.49
CA ALA A 187 3.45 12.17 8.57
C ALA A 187 3.58 13.67 8.85
N ARG A 188 4.34 14.40 8.02
CA ARG A 188 4.49 15.85 8.13
C ARG A 188 3.12 16.53 8.05
N PHE A 189 2.83 17.38 9.02
CA PHE A 189 1.68 18.27 8.99
C PHE A 189 1.79 19.18 7.77
N ARG A 190 0.82 19.09 6.87
CA ARG A 190 0.70 20.03 5.75
C ARG A 190 0.14 21.33 6.29
N GLN A 191 0.73 22.45 5.90
CA GLN A 191 0.06 23.74 6.01
C GLN A 191 -1.00 23.79 4.90
N LEU A 192 -2.27 23.82 5.31
CA LEU A 192 -3.41 23.84 4.39
C LEU A 192 -3.98 25.25 4.32
N PRO A 193 -4.52 25.67 3.17
CA PRO A 193 -5.12 26.99 3.04
C PRO A 193 -6.37 27.10 3.92
N SER A 194 -6.57 28.27 4.54
CA SER A 194 -7.83 28.60 5.19
C SER A 194 -8.94 28.82 4.15
N ASP A 195 -10.20 28.79 4.59
CA ASP A 195 -11.34 29.05 3.72
C ASP A 195 -11.25 30.44 3.05
N GLY A 196 -10.85 31.48 3.79
CA GLY A 196 -10.58 32.81 3.22
C GLY A 196 -9.49 32.78 2.15
N ARG A 197 -8.39 32.07 2.40
CA ARG A 197 -7.31 31.94 1.43
C ARG A 197 -7.74 31.15 0.17
N ILE A 198 -8.59 30.14 0.33
CA ILE A 198 -9.15 29.39 -0.81
C ILE A 198 -9.96 30.33 -1.71
N LEU A 199 -10.75 31.22 -1.11
CA LEU A 199 -11.58 32.18 -1.81
C LEU A 199 -10.77 33.31 -2.45
N GLU A 200 -9.62 33.68 -1.91
CA GLU A 200 -8.71 34.64 -2.57
C GLU A 200 -8.01 34.01 -3.78
N LEU A 201 -7.56 32.76 -3.65
CA LEU A 201 -6.71 32.11 -4.66
C LEU A 201 -7.45 31.78 -5.97
N VAL A 202 -8.78 31.64 -5.93
CA VAL A 202 -9.56 31.39 -7.17
C VAL A 202 -9.47 32.57 -8.13
N GLU A 203 -9.31 33.79 -7.63
CA GLU A 203 -9.23 35.01 -8.45
C GLU A 203 -7.97 35.02 -9.33
N ALA A 204 -6.89 34.37 -8.87
CA ALA A 204 -5.66 34.22 -9.63
C ALA A 204 -5.77 33.25 -10.83
N ILE A 205 -6.89 32.52 -10.95
CA ILE A 205 -7.13 31.58 -12.06
C ILE A 205 -7.84 32.36 -13.18
N PRO A 206 -7.21 32.63 -14.34
CA PRO A 206 -7.83 33.46 -15.38
C PRO A 206 -8.90 32.72 -16.19
N ASN A 207 -8.78 31.41 -16.33
CA ASN A 207 -9.69 30.62 -17.16
C ASN A 207 -10.92 30.16 -16.34
N PRO A 208 -12.16 30.53 -16.73
CA PRO A 208 -13.37 30.21 -15.98
C PRO A 208 -13.62 28.71 -15.84
N ALA A 209 -13.30 27.90 -16.86
CA ALA A 209 -13.45 26.45 -16.78
C ALA A 209 -12.56 25.83 -15.69
N TRP A 210 -11.36 26.38 -15.50
CA TRP A 210 -10.45 25.96 -14.43
C TRP A 210 -10.85 26.50 -13.05
N ARG A 211 -11.56 27.64 -12.98
CA ARG A 211 -12.20 28.09 -11.73
C ARG A 211 -13.27 27.12 -11.26
N LEU A 212 -14.07 26.56 -12.18
CA LEU A 212 -15.05 25.51 -11.87
C LEU A 212 -14.36 24.25 -11.31
N VAL A 213 -13.25 23.80 -11.92
CA VAL A 213 -12.46 22.67 -11.41
C VAL A 213 -11.95 22.95 -9.98
N TYR A 214 -11.41 24.15 -9.74
CA TYR A 214 -10.95 24.57 -8.42
C TYR A 214 -12.09 24.56 -7.39
N GLY A 215 -13.23 25.18 -7.74
CA GLY A 215 -14.41 25.27 -6.89
C GLY A 215 -14.99 23.90 -6.55
N LEU A 216 -15.13 23.00 -7.53
CA LEU A 216 -15.58 21.63 -7.30
C LEU A 216 -14.70 20.89 -6.29
N MET A 217 -13.38 21.02 -6.41
CA MET A 217 -12.45 20.39 -5.46
C MET A 217 -12.52 21.01 -4.07
N ALA A 218 -12.71 22.33 -3.96
CA ALA A 218 -12.79 23.03 -2.69
C ALA A 218 -14.12 22.79 -1.94
N THR A 219 -15.24 22.71 -2.68
CA THR A 219 -16.60 22.56 -2.16
C THR A 219 -16.96 21.10 -1.84
N TYR A 220 -16.52 20.16 -2.68
CA TYR A 220 -16.86 18.73 -2.57
C TYR A 220 -15.66 17.84 -2.23
N GLY A 221 -14.47 18.41 -2.03
CA GLY A 221 -13.29 17.62 -1.68
C GLY A 221 -12.89 16.59 -2.73
N LEU A 222 -13.31 16.71 -3.99
CA LEU A 222 -13.05 15.71 -5.05
C LEU A 222 -11.54 15.52 -5.30
N ARG A 223 -11.13 14.31 -5.68
CA ARG A 223 -9.79 14.07 -6.22
C ARG A 223 -9.68 14.72 -7.59
N ASN A 224 -8.45 15.06 -7.97
CA ASN A 224 -8.15 15.73 -9.25
C ASN A 224 -8.86 15.11 -10.47
N HIS A 225 -8.92 13.79 -10.55
CA HIS A 225 -9.55 13.11 -11.68
C HIS A 225 -11.07 12.98 -11.51
N GLU A 226 -11.58 12.88 -10.28
CA GLU A 226 -13.02 12.71 -10.00
C GLU A 226 -13.84 13.87 -10.57
N VAL A 227 -13.28 15.08 -10.60
CA VAL A 227 -13.89 16.27 -11.23
C VAL A 227 -14.43 15.98 -12.64
N PHE A 228 -13.74 15.15 -13.42
CA PHE A 228 -14.14 14.82 -14.79
C PHE A 228 -15.05 13.57 -14.90
N PHE A 229 -15.21 12.83 -13.80
CA PHE A 229 -16.01 11.61 -13.70
C PHE A 229 -17.07 11.75 -12.59
N THR A 230 -17.69 12.93 -12.50
CA THR A 230 -18.77 13.24 -11.55
C THR A 230 -20.01 13.64 -12.32
N ASP A 231 -21.17 13.15 -11.91
CA ASP A 231 -22.49 13.61 -12.33
C ASP A 231 -22.90 14.82 -11.48
N PHE A 232 -23.23 15.91 -12.17
CA PHE A 232 -23.54 17.21 -11.59
C PHE A 232 -25.04 17.55 -11.66
N SER A 233 -25.89 16.63 -12.13
CA SER A 233 -27.34 16.85 -12.25
C SER A 233 -27.98 17.36 -10.95
N GLY A 234 -27.49 16.91 -9.79
CA GLY A 234 -27.94 17.41 -8.49
C GLY A 234 -27.55 18.86 -8.17
N LEU A 235 -26.87 19.60 -9.07
CA LEU A 235 -26.67 21.04 -8.93
C LEU A 235 -27.80 21.87 -9.54
N ASP A 236 -28.61 21.26 -10.40
CA ASP A 236 -29.76 21.89 -11.06
C ASP A 236 -31.02 21.70 -10.21
N GLY A 237 -31.60 22.80 -9.72
CA GLY A 237 -32.87 22.82 -8.97
C GLY A 237 -32.88 22.16 -7.57
N ASP A 238 -31.89 21.34 -7.22
CA ASP A 238 -31.79 20.68 -5.91
C ASP A 238 -31.29 21.66 -4.82
N ARG A 239 -31.92 21.59 -3.64
CA ARG A 239 -31.52 22.35 -2.45
C ARG A 239 -30.22 21.82 -1.84
N ASP A 240 -29.99 20.51 -1.92
CA ASP A 240 -28.86 19.85 -1.26
C ASP A 240 -27.58 19.92 -2.11
N ALA A 241 -27.70 20.28 -3.40
CA ALA A 241 -26.60 20.44 -4.34
C ALA A 241 -25.65 19.23 -4.38
N VAL A 242 -26.17 18.01 -4.29
CA VAL A 242 -25.35 16.78 -4.17
C VAL A 242 -24.74 16.41 -5.51
N VAL A 243 -23.46 16.06 -5.51
CA VAL A 243 -22.79 15.51 -6.71
C VAL A 243 -22.51 14.02 -6.53
N ARG A 244 -22.55 13.26 -7.64
CA ARG A 244 -22.31 11.81 -7.64
C ARG A 244 -21.06 11.47 -8.43
N VAL A 245 -20.02 11.00 -7.75
CA VAL A 245 -18.80 10.49 -8.40
C VAL A 245 -19.12 9.13 -9.01
N LEU A 246 -18.80 8.97 -10.30
CA LEU A 246 -19.12 7.78 -11.08
C LEU A 246 -18.18 6.61 -10.76
N PRO A 247 -18.63 5.35 -10.99
CA PRO A 247 -17.87 4.14 -10.67
C PRO A 247 -16.57 3.96 -11.47
N THR A 248 -16.37 4.75 -12.53
CA THR A 248 -15.17 4.74 -13.37
C THR A 248 -13.91 5.24 -12.66
N THR A 249 -14.05 5.77 -11.44
CA THR A 249 -12.95 6.28 -10.62
C THR A 249 -12.30 5.18 -9.76
N LYS A 250 -11.05 5.38 -9.32
CA LYS A 250 -10.32 4.43 -8.45
C LYS A 250 -11.03 4.18 -7.10
N THR A 251 -12.02 4.99 -6.79
CA THR A 251 -12.59 5.21 -5.46
C THR A 251 -14.00 4.66 -5.34
N GLY A 252 -14.54 4.15 -6.43
CA GLY A 252 -15.90 3.67 -6.51
C GLY A 252 -16.92 4.81 -6.56
N GLU A 253 -18.16 4.43 -6.80
CA GLU A 253 -19.29 5.36 -6.80
C GLU A 253 -19.57 5.87 -5.38
N HIS A 254 -19.77 7.18 -5.26
CA HIS A 254 -20.14 7.82 -4.00
C HIS A 254 -20.79 9.19 -4.24
N GLN A 255 -21.60 9.63 -3.28
CA GLN A 255 -22.22 10.94 -3.28
C GLN A 255 -21.48 11.89 -2.34
N VAL A 256 -21.49 13.17 -2.70
CA VAL A 256 -20.82 14.22 -1.93
C VAL A 256 -21.70 15.45 -1.83
N TRP A 257 -21.96 15.86 -0.59
CA TRP A 257 -22.61 17.13 -0.24
C TRP A 257 -21.58 18.25 -0.18
N PRO A 258 -21.99 19.50 -0.49
CA PRO A 258 -21.11 20.64 -0.37
C PRO A 258 -20.86 20.97 1.11
N PHE A 259 -19.62 21.33 1.44
CA PHE A 259 -19.29 21.92 2.74
C PHE A 259 -18.80 23.35 2.54
N GLN A 260 -19.52 24.29 3.15
CA GLN A 260 -19.80 25.65 2.64
C GLN A 260 -20.77 25.62 1.45
N PRO A 261 -22.07 25.32 1.65
CA PRO A 261 -23.06 25.25 0.57
C PRO A 261 -23.11 26.52 -0.30
N GLU A 262 -22.85 27.69 0.29
CA GLU A 262 -22.78 28.98 -0.42
C GLU A 262 -21.64 29.03 -1.46
N TRP A 263 -20.65 28.14 -1.38
CA TRP A 263 -19.58 28.03 -2.39
C TRP A 263 -20.09 27.46 -3.71
N VAL A 264 -21.24 26.79 -3.72
CA VAL A 264 -21.90 26.36 -4.96
C VAL A 264 -22.22 27.56 -5.84
N GLU A 265 -22.79 28.62 -5.25
CA GLU A 265 -23.06 29.88 -5.95
C GLU A 265 -21.78 30.67 -6.19
N ARG A 266 -20.94 30.80 -5.16
CA ARG A 266 -19.75 31.65 -5.22
C ARG A 266 -18.75 31.23 -6.31
N PHE A 267 -18.64 29.93 -6.58
CA PHE A 267 -17.82 29.43 -7.68
C PHE A 267 -18.60 29.20 -8.98
N GLY A 268 -19.91 29.53 -9.03
CA GLY A 268 -20.73 29.39 -10.23
C GLY A 268 -21.00 27.94 -10.65
N LEU A 269 -21.00 27.00 -9.70
CA LEU A 269 -21.03 25.57 -9.96
C LEU A 269 -22.38 25.08 -10.51
N ARG A 270 -23.47 25.80 -10.25
CA ARG A 270 -24.82 25.44 -10.75
C ARG A 270 -24.90 25.28 -12.26
N SER A 271 -24.10 26.06 -13.00
CA SER A 271 -24.02 25.96 -14.46
C SER A 271 -23.70 24.54 -14.95
N LEU A 272 -22.96 23.76 -14.15
CA LEU A 272 -22.59 22.38 -14.47
C LEU A 272 -23.75 21.37 -14.33
N GLY A 273 -24.81 21.72 -13.58
CA GLY A 273 -26.02 20.89 -13.50
C GLY A 273 -26.80 20.87 -14.80
N VAL A 274 -26.75 21.98 -15.56
CA VAL A 274 -27.41 22.13 -16.86
C VAL A 274 -26.53 21.65 -18.00
N SER A 275 -25.26 22.07 -18.05
CA SER A 275 -24.31 21.62 -19.06
C SER A 275 -22.91 21.38 -18.50
N ARG A 276 -22.36 20.22 -18.84
CA ARG A 276 -20.99 19.82 -18.50
C ARG A 276 -19.92 20.53 -19.33
N ASP A 277 -20.30 21.23 -20.40
CA ASP A 277 -19.38 21.86 -21.34
C ASP A 277 -18.57 23.01 -20.72
N GLY A 278 -18.95 23.45 -19.52
CA GLY A 278 -18.18 24.42 -18.74
C GLY A 278 -16.83 23.90 -18.23
N LEU A 279 -16.60 22.58 -18.19
CA LEU A 279 -15.31 22.02 -17.76
C LEU A 279 -14.24 22.09 -18.86
N PRO A 280 -12.94 22.17 -18.50
CA PRO A 280 -11.88 22.27 -19.48
C PRO A 280 -11.78 20.98 -20.32
N PRO A 281 -11.41 21.07 -21.61
CA PRO A 281 -11.33 19.92 -22.50
C PRO A 281 -10.14 19.02 -22.12
N VAL A 282 -10.39 18.03 -21.27
CA VAL A 282 -9.42 17.00 -20.87
C VAL A 282 -9.85 15.67 -21.47
N CYS A 283 -8.93 14.94 -22.09
CA CYS A 283 -9.21 13.60 -22.60
C CYS A 283 -9.59 12.66 -21.45
N THR A 284 -10.85 12.24 -21.39
CA THR A 284 -11.42 11.34 -20.38
C THR A 284 -11.63 9.91 -20.88
N ASP A 285 -11.42 9.66 -22.18
CA ASP A 285 -11.48 8.32 -22.75
C ASP A 285 -10.37 7.42 -22.18
N LEU A 286 -10.75 6.54 -21.25
CA LEU A 286 -9.85 5.64 -20.53
C LEU A 286 -9.23 4.54 -21.41
N ASN A 287 -9.63 4.40 -22.68
CA ASN A 287 -8.90 3.59 -23.64
C ASN A 287 -7.62 4.30 -24.08
N ARG A 288 -7.70 5.63 -24.27
CA ARG A 288 -6.62 6.50 -24.76
C ARG A 288 -5.81 7.16 -23.64
N THR A 289 -6.34 7.28 -22.44
CA THR A 289 -5.69 7.91 -21.28
C THR A 289 -5.80 7.06 -20.00
N THR A 290 -5.34 7.59 -18.87
CA THR A 290 -5.51 6.97 -17.54
C THR A 290 -6.00 8.01 -16.53
N LEU A 291 -6.67 7.56 -15.46
CA LEU A 291 -7.08 8.44 -14.35
C LEU A 291 -5.91 9.26 -13.77
N GLN A 292 -4.72 8.68 -13.73
CA GLN A 292 -3.51 9.37 -13.28
C GLN A 292 -3.16 10.54 -14.20
N GLN A 293 -3.23 10.35 -15.52
CA GLN A 293 -2.94 11.39 -16.50
C GLN A 293 -4.01 12.50 -16.47
N VAL A 294 -5.28 12.13 -16.35
CA VAL A 294 -6.38 13.09 -16.15
C VAL A 294 -6.11 13.95 -14.90
N GLY A 295 -5.85 13.33 -13.76
CA GLY A 295 -5.56 14.07 -12.52
C GLY A 295 -4.26 14.88 -12.56
N ARG A 296 -3.27 14.43 -13.34
CA ARG A 296 -2.02 15.16 -13.59
C ARG A 296 -2.26 16.46 -14.33
N ARG A 297 -3.21 16.53 -15.26
CA ARG A 297 -3.56 17.78 -15.97
C ARG A 297 -3.98 18.89 -15.01
N VAL A 298 -4.77 18.56 -13.97
CA VAL A 298 -5.15 19.53 -12.93
C VAL A 298 -3.93 20.06 -12.18
N ALA A 299 -3.05 19.17 -11.75
CA ALA A 299 -1.84 19.55 -11.03
C ALA A 299 -0.86 20.37 -11.91
N GLU A 300 -0.74 20.03 -13.19
CA GLU A 300 0.04 20.81 -14.16
C GLU A 300 -0.54 22.21 -14.35
N GLN A 301 -1.87 22.32 -14.43
CA GLN A 301 -2.50 23.62 -14.64
C GLN A 301 -2.41 24.52 -13.40
N PHE A 302 -2.62 23.98 -12.20
CA PHE A 302 -2.42 24.76 -10.95
C PHE A 302 -0.99 25.30 -10.86
N ARG A 303 0.00 24.51 -11.26
CA ARG A 303 1.41 24.94 -11.32
C ARG A 303 1.64 26.02 -12.37
N ARG A 304 1.01 25.93 -13.54
CA ARG A 304 1.10 26.97 -14.59
C ARG A 304 0.54 28.31 -14.13
N TYR A 305 -0.53 28.29 -13.33
CA TYR A 305 -1.06 29.49 -12.67
C TYR A 305 -0.27 29.91 -11.42
N GLN A 306 0.81 29.19 -11.08
CA GLN A 306 1.67 29.48 -9.93
C GLN A 306 0.90 29.56 -8.60
N LEU A 307 -0.16 28.77 -8.46
CA LEU A 307 -0.92 28.74 -7.21
C LEU A 307 -0.03 28.19 -6.08
N PRO A 308 -0.03 28.82 -4.88
CA PRO A 308 0.75 28.38 -3.73
C PRO A 308 0.09 27.19 -3.00
N LEU A 309 -0.59 26.32 -3.74
CA LEU A 309 -1.21 25.10 -3.25
C LEU A 309 -1.23 24.01 -4.33
N THR A 310 -1.34 22.77 -3.90
CA THR A 310 -1.63 21.66 -4.80
C THR A 310 -3.14 21.37 -4.81
N PRO A 311 -3.68 20.76 -5.88
CA PRO A 311 -5.09 20.36 -5.88
C PRO A 311 -5.47 19.44 -4.70
N TYR A 312 -4.51 18.63 -4.22
CA TYR A 312 -4.73 17.73 -3.10
C TYR A 312 -4.86 18.47 -1.76
N ASP A 313 -4.34 19.70 -1.66
CA ASP A 313 -4.47 20.51 -0.45
C ASP A 313 -5.90 21.05 -0.30
N LEU A 314 -6.61 21.34 -1.40
CA LEU A 314 -8.05 21.67 -1.35
C LEU A 314 -8.87 20.51 -0.80
N ARG A 315 -8.58 19.29 -1.27
CA ARG A 315 -9.23 18.07 -0.77
C ARG A 315 -8.94 17.81 0.70
N HIS A 316 -7.71 18.07 1.16
CA HIS A 316 -7.38 17.98 2.57
C HIS A 316 -8.07 19.07 3.38
N ALA A 317 -8.10 20.32 2.91
CA ALA A 317 -8.81 21.42 3.58
C ALA A 317 -10.30 21.10 3.75
N TRP A 318 -10.94 20.54 2.72
CA TRP A 318 -12.31 20.03 2.81
C TRP A 318 -12.47 18.97 3.92
N ALA A 319 -11.53 18.02 4.03
CA ALA A 319 -11.61 16.98 5.06
C ALA A 319 -11.44 17.54 6.48
N LEU A 320 -10.52 18.49 6.68
CA LEU A 320 -10.40 19.15 7.98
C LEU A 320 -11.65 19.96 8.31
N ARG A 321 -12.25 20.62 7.31
CA ARG A 321 -13.50 21.36 7.48
C ARG A 321 -14.61 20.44 7.98
N THR A 322 -14.79 19.26 7.37
CA THR A 322 -15.82 18.30 7.82
C THR A 322 -15.54 17.75 9.23
N ILE A 323 -14.28 17.50 9.57
CA ILE A 323 -13.88 17.10 10.93
C ILE A 323 -14.24 18.19 11.94
N HIS A 324 -13.88 19.45 11.67
CA HIS A 324 -14.17 20.58 12.56
C HIS A 324 -15.67 20.84 12.71
N MET A 325 -16.46 20.62 11.65
CA MET A 325 -17.92 20.70 11.68
C MET A 325 -18.58 19.49 12.36
N GLY A 326 -17.81 18.52 12.84
CA GLY A 326 -18.32 17.37 13.58
C GLY A 326 -18.96 16.28 12.72
N LEU A 327 -18.70 16.25 11.40
CA LEU A 327 -19.20 15.17 10.55
C LEU A 327 -18.59 13.83 11.00
N PRO A 328 -19.39 12.76 11.14
CA PRO A 328 -18.86 11.45 11.50
C PRO A 328 -17.81 10.96 10.48
N ASP A 329 -16.69 10.42 10.97
CA ASP A 329 -15.57 9.98 10.13
C ASP A 329 -15.96 8.89 9.12
N THR A 330 -16.96 8.07 9.48
CA THR A 330 -17.55 7.06 8.59
C THR A 330 -18.24 7.70 7.39
N VAL A 331 -18.96 8.80 7.60
CA VAL A 331 -19.63 9.57 6.55
C VAL A 331 -18.58 10.34 5.73
N ALA A 332 -17.67 11.05 6.39
CA ALA A 332 -16.59 11.79 5.72
C ALA A 332 -15.75 10.88 4.82
N SER A 333 -15.34 9.70 5.31
CA SER A 333 -14.57 8.73 4.54
C SER A 333 -15.33 8.17 3.34
N ARG A 334 -16.65 7.92 3.47
CA ARG A 334 -17.50 7.49 2.36
C ARG A 334 -17.63 8.57 1.29
N MET A 335 -17.87 9.82 1.68
CA MET A 335 -17.92 10.98 0.77
C MET A 335 -16.58 11.25 0.10
N MET A 336 -15.48 10.87 0.74
CA MET A 336 -14.15 10.92 0.17
C MET A 336 -13.79 9.64 -0.62
N GLY A 337 -14.66 8.65 -0.76
CA GLY A 337 -14.36 7.42 -1.51
C GLY A 337 -13.09 6.70 -1.03
N HIS A 338 -12.90 6.57 0.29
CA HIS A 338 -11.84 5.75 0.90
C HIS A 338 -12.34 5.10 2.19
N SER A 339 -11.64 4.06 2.66
CA SER A 339 -12.04 3.38 3.89
C SER A 339 -11.78 4.25 5.13
N VAL A 340 -12.57 4.01 6.18
CA VAL A 340 -12.40 4.66 7.49
C VAL A 340 -10.96 4.51 7.99
N ALA A 341 -10.38 3.32 7.88
CA ALA A 341 -8.98 3.08 8.27
C ALA A 341 -7.99 4.00 7.55
N VAL A 342 -8.20 4.28 6.25
CA VAL A 342 -7.35 5.22 5.51
C VAL A 342 -7.62 6.65 5.98
N HIS A 343 -8.88 7.01 6.21
CA HIS A 343 -9.28 8.34 6.68
C HIS A 343 -8.69 8.65 8.06
N THR A 344 -8.95 7.80 9.06
CA THR A 344 -8.42 7.92 10.42
C THR A 344 -6.90 7.94 10.42
N ARG A 345 -6.22 7.08 9.64
CA ARG A 345 -4.76 7.13 9.55
C ARG A 345 -4.24 8.45 8.97
N THR A 346 -4.95 9.04 8.01
CA THR A 346 -4.51 10.28 7.33
C THR A 346 -4.75 11.50 8.21
N TYR A 347 -5.88 11.56 8.91
CA TYR A 347 -6.31 12.71 9.70
C TYR A 347 -6.27 12.49 11.20
N HIS A 348 -5.58 11.44 11.66
CA HIS A 348 -5.54 10.97 13.05
C HIS A 348 -5.41 12.12 14.03
N HIS A 349 -4.42 13.00 13.84
CA HIS A 349 -4.16 14.11 14.74
C HIS A 349 -5.37 15.06 14.91
N TRP A 350 -6.04 15.42 13.83
CA TRP A 350 -7.20 16.33 13.88
C TRP A 350 -8.43 15.64 14.48
N ILE A 351 -8.66 14.38 14.13
CA ILE A 351 -9.75 13.55 14.68
C ILE A 351 -9.56 13.42 16.20
N THR A 352 -8.37 13.00 16.65
CA THR A 352 -8.05 12.88 18.08
C THR A 352 -8.26 14.19 18.81
N ARG A 353 -7.82 15.32 18.23
CA ARG A 353 -8.01 16.64 18.86
C ARG A 353 -9.49 17.01 18.96
N ARG A 354 -10.28 16.79 17.91
CA ARG A 354 -11.74 17.03 17.92
C ARG A 354 -12.40 16.21 19.03
N ASP A 355 -12.12 14.91 19.06
CA ASP A 355 -12.76 13.98 20.01
C ASP A 355 -12.39 14.33 21.45
N GLN A 356 -11.14 14.72 21.70
CA GLN A 356 -10.69 15.24 22.99
C GLN A 356 -11.43 16.51 23.38
N GLN A 357 -11.55 17.49 22.48
CA GLN A 357 -12.25 18.74 22.75
C GLN A 357 -13.73 18.50 23.06
N GLN A 358 -14.41 17.69 22.25
CA GLN A 358 -15.82 17.34 22.49
C GLN A 358 -16.03 16.64 23.83
N ALA A 359 -15.13 15.73 24.22
CA ALA A 359 -15.20 15.06 25.52
C ALA A 359 -15.02 16.03 26.70
N VAL A 360 -14.11 17.00 26.56
CA VAL A 360 -13.90 18.07 27.55
C VAL A 360 -15.12 18.98 27.65
N ASP A 361 -15.64 19.46 26.51
CA ASP A 361 -16.81 20.35 26.47
C ASP A 361 -18.04 19.67 27.10
N ALA A 362 -18.27 18.40 26.78
CA ALA A 362 -19.35 17.61 27.36
C ALA A 362 -19.16 17.35 28.88
N ALA A 363 -17.93 17.25 29.36
CA ALA A 363 -17.64 17.13 30.79
C ALA A 363 -17.87 18.46 31.53
N LEU A 364 -17.47 19.59 30.94
CA LEU A 364 -17.67 20.92 31.51
C LEU A 364 -19.16 21.30 31.53
N ALA A 365 -19.91 21.01 30.46
CA ALA A 365 -21.34 21.26 30.40
C ALA A 365 -22.11 20.52 31.51
N ARG A 366 -21.69 19.29 31.87
CA ARG A 366 -22.28 18.50 32.97
C ARG A 366 -21.94 19.01 34.37
N ARG A 367 -20.95 19.89 34.51
CA ARG A 367 -20.62 20.54 35.79
C ARG A 367 -21.40 21.83 36.01
N GLY A 368 -21.85 22.47 34.92
CA GLY A 368 -22.62 23.70 34.93
C GLY A 368 -24.14 23.51 34.90
N ALA A 369 -24.60 22.29 34.62
CA ALA A 369 -25.98 21.82 34.82
C ALA A 369 -26.09 21.12 36.18
#